data_AF-A0A956K8Z9-F1
#
_entry.id   AF-A0A956K8Z9-F1
#
_cell.length_a   1.000
_cell.length_b   1.000
_cell.length_c   1.000
_cell.angle_alpha   90.00
_cell.angle_beta   90.00
_cell.angle_gamma   90.00
#
_symmetry.space_group_name_H-M   'P 1'
#
loop_
_entity.id
_entity.type
_entity.pdbx_description
1 polymer ?
#
loop_
_entity_poly.entity_id
_entity_poly.type
_entity_poly.pdbx_seq_one_letter_code
_entity_poly.pdbx_strand_id
1 'polypeptide(L)' 'MIQSNEEDTWELAGRRWRSRLIVGTGKYKDADETKACLAASGAEIVTVALRRVDLKAKDNLLS' A
#
# COMPACT_ATOMS: atom_id res chain seq x y z
N MET A 1 30.17 -22.82 -2.26
CA MET A 1 29.53 -22.34 -3.50
C MET A 1 28.21 -21.72 -3.08
N ILE A 2 28.18 -20.40 -2.88
CA ILE A 2 26.99 -19.69 -2.39
C ILE A 2 26.12 -19.44 -3.62
N GLN A 3 25.13 -20.31 -3.84
CA GLN A 3 24.10 -20.08 -4.85
C GLN A 3 23.34 -18.82 -4.41
N SER A 4 23.63 -17.71 -5.07
CA SER A 4 22.93 -16.45 -4.90
C SER A 4 22.09 -16.24 -6.15
N ASN A 5 20.87 -15.73 -5.94
CA ASN A 5 19.91 -15.26 -6.94
C ASN A 5 18.70 -16.17 -7.26
N GLU A 6 17.99 -16.62 -6.22
CA GLU A 6 16.53 -16.59 -6.31
C GLU A 6 16.11 -15.12 -6.32
N GLU A 7 15.25 -14.69 -7.25
CA GLU A 7 14.66 -13.35 -7.18
C GLU A 7 14.15 -13.13 -5.75
N ASP A 8 14.56 -12.05 -5.06
CA ASP A 8 14.14 -11.75 -3.68
C ASP A 8 12.65 -11.41 -3.67
N THR A 9 11.87 -12.47 -3.73
CA THR A 9 10.44 -12.50 -3.90
C THR A 9 9.86 -13.34 -2.77
N TRP A 10 8.60 -13.08 -2.45
CA TRP A 10 7.88 -13.79 -1.41
C TRP A 10 6.42 -13.96 -1.80
N GLU A 11 5.78 -15.01 -1.28
CA GLU A 11 4.38 -15.32 -1.56
C GLU A 11 3.50 -15.07 -0.32
N LEU A 12 2.30 -14.58 -0.57
CA LEU A 12 1.26 -14.31 0.42
C LEU A 12 -0.12 -14.51 -0.26
N ALA A 13 -0.94 -15.41 0.26
CA ALA A 13 -2.26 -15.72 -0.30
C ALA A 13 -2.25 -16.01 -1.83
N GLY A 14 -1.24 -16.70 -2.36
CA GLY A 14 -1.18 -17.11 -3.78
C GLY A 14 -0.66 -16.06 -4.76
N ARG A 15 -0.21 -14.90 -4.30
CA ARG A 15 0.41 -13.85 -5.13
C ARG A 15 1.88 -13.72 -4.75
N ARG A 16 2.75 -13.35 -5.71
CA ARG A 16 4.17 -13.08 -5.45
C ARG A 16 4.42 -11.58 -5.42
N TRP A 17 5.25 -11.14 -4.48
CA TRP A 17 5.73 -9.77 -4.32
C TRP A 17 7.25 -9.75 -4.23
N ARG A 18 7.83 -8.59 -4.50
CA ARG A 18 9.25 -8.30 -4.29
C ARG A 18 9.45 -7.40 -3.08
N SER A 19 8.60 -6.38 -2.96
CA SER A 19 8.69 -5.42 -1.87
C SER A 19 8.19 -6.04 -0.57
N ARG A 20 9.01 -5.95 0.48
CA ARG A 20 8.66 -6.35 1.87
C ARG A 20 8.16 -5.15 2.69
N LEU A 21 8.02 -3.98 2.06
CA LEU A 21 7.52 -2.76 2.70
C LEU A 21 6.01 -2.64 2.48
N ILE A 22 5.25 -2.69 3.57
CA ILE A 22 3.81 -2.47 3.59
C ILE A 22 3.55 -1.06 4.12
N VAL A 23 2.82 -0.25 3.35
CA VAL A 23 2.56 1.16 3.69
C VAL A 23 1.11 1.36 4.13
N GLY A 24 0.86 2.20 5.12
CA GLY A 24 -0.49 2.63 5.51
C GLY A 24 -0.76 4.07 5.08
N THR A 25 -1.99 4.37 4.65
CA THR A 25 -2.36 5.70 4.10
C THR A 25 -2.97 6.67 5.11
N GLY A 26 -3.03 6.31 6.39
CA GLY A 26 -3.83 7.03 7.39
C GLY A 26 -3.30 8.39 7.88
N LYS A 27 -2.10 8.82 7.47
CA LYS A 27 -1.44 10.05 7.97
C LYS A 27 -0.92 11.00 6.88
N TYR A 28 -1.18 10.71 5.61
CA TYR A 28 -0.80 11.62 4.54
C TYR A 28 -1.73 12.83 4.52
N LYS A 29 -1.17 13.99 4.17
CA LYS A 29 -1.87 15.27 4.11
C LYS A 29 -2.92 15.29 3.01
N ASP A 30 -2.58 14.72 1.85
CA ASP A 30 -3.44 14.67 0.67
C ASP A 30 -3.12 13.46 -0.23
N ALA A 31 -3.92 13.30 -1.28
CA ALA A 31 -3.80 12.20 -2.23
C ALA A 31 -2.51 12.28 -3.07
N ASP A 32 -2.00 13.48 -3.31
CA ASP A 32 -0.82 13.66 -4.15
C ASP A 32 0.47 13.35 -3.37
N GLU A 33 0.53 13.71 -2.09
CA GLU A 33 1.57 13.26 -1.17
C GLU A 33 1.56 11.73 -1.03
N THR A 34 0.37 11.12 -0.93
CA THR A 34 0.22 9.66 -0.86
C THR A 34 0.79 8.99 -2.11
N LYS A 35 0.46 9.50 -3.32
CA LYS A 35 0.99 8.99 -4.59
C LYS A 35 2.51 9.15 -4.66
N ALA A 36 3.03 10.32 -4.30
CA ALA A 36 4.46 10.60 -4.31
C ALA A 36 5.21 9.66 -3.35
N CYS A 37 4.66 9.42 -2.15
CA CYS A 37 5.26 8.53 -1.17
C CYS A 37 5.20 7.05 -1.62
N LEU A 38 4.10 6.60 -2.23
CA LEU A 38 4.00 5.27 -2.84
C LEU A 38 5.07 5.07 -3.94
N ALA A 39 5.21 6.05 -4.84
CA ALA A 39 6.19 5.98 -5.92
C ALA A 39 7.63 5.95 -5.39
N ALA A 40 7.94 6.75 -4.37
CA ALA A 40 9.26 6.80 -3.77
C ALA A 40 9.57 5.55 -2.91
N SER A 41 8.58 4.98 -2.23
CA SER A 41 8.76 3.85 -1.32
C SER A 41 8.87 2.49 -2.02
N GLY A 42 8.38 2.36 -3.25
CA GLY A 42 8.34 1.07 -3.95
C GLY A 42 7.50 0.02 -3.23
N ALA A 43 6.56 0.45 -2.39
CA ALA A 43 5.65 -0.42 -1.68
C ALA A 43 4.63 -1.02 -2.65
N GLU A 44 4.55 -2.35 -2.68
CA GLU A 44 3.59 -3.07 -3.54
C GLU A 44 2.27 -3.38 -2.81
N ILE A 45 2.25 -3.19 -1.48
CA ILE A 45 1.07 -3.43 -0.63
C ILE A 45 0.79 -2.18 0.20
N VAL A 46 -0.46 -1.71 0.12
CA VAL A 46 -0.93 -0.52 0.82
C VAL A 46 -2.19 -0.85 1.62
N THR A 47 -2.24 -0.39 2.88
CA THR A 47 -3.39 -0.57 3.78
C THR A 47 -4.22 0.71 3.88
N VAL A 48 -5.53 0.53 3.99
CA VAL A 48 -6.51 1.61 4.17
C VAL A 48 -7.36 1.30 5.39
N ALA A 49 -7.64 2.32 6.20
CA ALA A 49 -8.56 2.21 7.33
C ALA A 49 -9.99 2.42 6.83
N LEU A 50 -10.78 1.36 6.76
CA LEU A 50 -12.20 1.46 6.44
C LEU A 50 -12.96 2.01 7.66
N ARG A 51 -13.73 3.07 7.44
CA ARG A 51 -14.66 3.62 8.44
C ARG A 51 -16.09 3.38 7.98
N ARG A 52 -17.02 3.31 8.93
CA ARG A 52 -18.45 3.31 8.61
C ARG A 52 -18.80 4.66 7.99
N VAL A 53 -19.27 4.64 6.75
CA VAL A 53 -19.75 5.83 6.06
C VAL A 53 -21.23 5.95 6.39
N ASP A 54 -21.61 7.05 7.05
CA ASP A 54 -23.03 7.42 7.14
C ASP A 54 -23.40 8.03 5.79
N LEU A 55 -24.22 7.31 5.00
CA LEU A 55 -24.58 7.67 3.63
C LEU A 55 -25.32 9.03 3.53
N LYS A 56 -25.67 9.65 4.66
CA LYS A 56 -26.27 11.00 4.74
C LYS A 56 -25.25 12.13 4.92
N ALA A 57 -23.99 11.84 5.26
CA ALA A 57 -22.95 12.84 5.43
C ALA A 57 -22.23 13.09 4.08
N LYS A 58 -22.15 14.36 3.68
CA LYS A 58 -21.63 14.84 2.38
C LYS A 58 -20.10 14.83 2.27
N ASP A 59 -19.42 13.91 2.93
CA ASP A 59 -17.96 13.85 2.94
C ASP A 59 -17.50 12.39 2.85
N ASN A 60 -17.19 11.95 1.62
CA ASN A 60 -16.82 10.58 1.32
C ASN A 60 -15.39 10.55 0.79
N LEU A 61 -14.59 9.58 1.26
CA LEU A 61 -13.19 9.39 0.84
C LEU A 61 -13.01 9.07 -0.67
N LEU A 62 -14.11 8.95 -1.42
CA LEU A 62 -14.15 8.62 -2.85
C LEU A 62 -14.84 9.70 -3.71
N SER A 63 -15.14 10.87 -3.14
CA SER A 63 -15.60 12.05 -3.89
C SER A 63 -14.47 13.04 -4.12
#